data_AF-A0A0S8AHB1-F1
#
_entry.id   AF-A0A0S8AHB1-F1
#
_cell.length_a   1.000
_cell.length_b   1.000
_cell.length_c   1.000
_cell.angle_alpha   90.00
_cell.angle_beta   90.00
_cell.angle_gamma   90.00
#
_symmetry.space_group_name_H-M   'P 1'
#
loop_
_entity.id
_entity.type
_entity.pdbx_description
1 polymer ?
#
loop_
_entity_poly.entity_id
_entity_poly.type
_entity_poly.pdbx_seq_one_letter_code
_entity_poly.pdbx_strand_id
1 'polypeptide(L)'
;MVTGKNRSKQHVQEQGYLEIIDEATHLLRRTPVSVLSYYYIGSVPFVLGFLYFWSDMSRSAFAFQHAAEAALSLSLLFIWMKCWQSLFCRRLSAFMHRSEVQLPSVKDIVHLAVSQTALQSSGFILLPLAFLTALPFAWVYAFYQNVSLYGDDKSGTLREAYKRSLQQALVAPRQNHFILLILCVFGFFVFLNIWLFMYQVPYLIKMISGTETMFTRAGWTTLFNTTYLAVSCGVTYLLVDPLIKTVYTLRCYYGESVRTGEDLKVQLFQFSKSFKAVSALAVFLCVLGSAFHSYPTDSPD
;
A
#
# COMPACT_ATOMS: atom_id res chain seq x y z
N MET A 1 -2.46 16.49 -35.37
CA MET A 1 -1.68 16.47 -34.10
C MET A 1 -2.54 16.27 -32.83
N VAL A 2 -3.74 15.70 -32.93
CA VAL A 2 -4.72 15.55 -31.80
C VAL A 2 -4.93 14.07 -31.40
N THR A 3 -4.39 13.11 -32.14
CA THR A 3 -4.67 11.67 -31.99
C THR A 3 -3.79 10.92 -30.97
N GLY A 4 -2.69 11.50 -30.49
CA GLY A 4 -1.80 10.84 -29.51
C GLY A 4 -2.27 10.91 -28.05
N LYS A 5 -3.03 11.93 -27.67
CA LYS A 5 -3.43 12.19 -26.27
C LYS A 5 -4.57 11.30 -25.78
N ASN A 6 -5.37 10.74 -26.70
CA ASN A 6 -6.48 9.84 -26.36
C ASN A 6 -6.03 8.38 -26.15
N ARG A 7 -5.03 7.90 -26.90
CA ARG A 7 -4.53 6.52 -26.75
C ARG A 7 -3.83 6.26 -25.42
N SER A 8 -3.10 7.25 -24.89
CA SER A 8 -2.42 7.12 -23.59
C SER A 8 -3.40 7.13 -22.41
N LYS A 9 -4.51 7.88 -22.52
CA LYS A 9 -5.61 7.81 -21.53
C LYS A 9 -6.38 6.50 -21.63
N GLN A 10 -6.54 5.96 -22.85
CA GLN A 10 -7.14 4.64 -23.06
C GLN A 10 -6.31 3.53 -22.44
N HIS A 11 -4.99 3.46 -22.60
CA HIS A 11 -4.17 2.40 -22.01
C HIS A 11 -4.22 2.34 -20.47
N VAL A 12 -4.22 3.50 -19.77
CA VAL A 12 -4.40 3.55 -18.30
C VAL A 12 -5.80 3.12 -17.87
N GLN A 13 -6.78 3.37 -18.75
CA GLN A 13 -8.18 3.04 -18.52
C GLN A 13 -8.53 1.61 -18.98
N GLU A 14 -7.69 1.01 -19.83
CA GLU A 14 -7.74 -0.38 -20.32
C GLU A 14 -7.17 -1.36 -19.30
N GLN A 15 -6.21 -0.95 -18.46
CA GLN A 15 -5.88 -1.71 -17.26
C GLN A 15 -7.10 -1.71 -16.31
N GLY A 16 -7.67 -2.88 -16.11
CA GLY A 16 -8.84 -3.05 -15.27
C GLY A 16 -8.52 -2.64 -13.83
N TYR A 17 -9.45 -1.99 -13.13
CA TYR A 17 -9.29 -1.73 -11.69
C TYR A 17 -9.03 -3.03 -10.89
N LEU A 18 -9.54 -4.17 -11.38
CA LEU A 18 -9.27 -5.50 -10.82
C LEU A 18 -7.82 -5.95 -11.05
N GLU A 19 -7.26 -5.66 -12.22
CA GLU A 19 -5.88 -6.03 -12.56
C GLU A 19 -4.88 -5.32 -11.66
N ILE A 20 -5.08 -4.02 -11.40
CA ILE A 20 -4.24 -3.26 -10.46
C ILE A 20 -4.33 -3.84 -9.04
N ILE A 21 -5.53 -4.24 -8.60
CA ILE A 21 -5.71 -4.84 -7.26
C ILE A 21 -5.03 -6.21 -7.21
N ASP A 22 -5.24 -7.05 -8.22
CA ASP A 22 -4.62 -8.38 -8.29
C ASP A 22 -3.10 -8.28 -8.30
N GLU A 23 -2.54 -7.43 -9.15
CA GLU A 23 -1.11 -7.15 -9.20
C GLU A 23 -0.59 -6.61 -7.87
N ALA A 24 -1.32 -5.68 -7.23
CA ALA A 24 -0.94 -5.17 -5.91
C ALA A 24 -0.91 -6.28 -4.85
N THR A 25 -1.89 -7.19 -4.84
CA THR A 25 -1.89 -8.31 -3.90
C THR A 25 -0.74 -9.27 -4.18
N HIS A 26 -0.45 -9.55 -5.45
CA HIS A 26 0.63 -10.43 -5.85
C HIS A 26 2.01 -9.82 -5.54
N LEU A 27 2.17 -8.52 -5.78
CA LEU A 27 3.35 -7.75 -5.43
C LEU A 27 3.57 -7.75 -3.93
N LEU A 28 2.55 -7.40 -3.13
CA LEU A 28 2.65 -7.37 -1.67
C LEU A 28 3.02 -8.75 -1.09
N ARG A 29 2.48 -9.84 -1.65
CA ARG A 29 2.83 -11.22 -1.24
C ARG A 29 4.28 -11.61 -1.56
N ARG A 30 4.86 -11.03 -2.61
CA ARG A 30 6.27 -11.27 -3.01
C ARG A 30 7.26 -10.30 -2.38
N THR A 31 6.77 -9.24 -1.75
CA THR A 31 7.60 -8.25 -1.08
C THR A 31 8.40 -8.91 0.05
N PRO A 32 9.73 -8.73 0.07
CA PRO A 32 10.55 -9.25 1.16
C PRO A 32 10.09 -8.70 2.51
N VAL A 33 10.21 -9.54 3.56
CA VAL A 33 9.88 -9.12 4.95
C VAL A 33 10.68 -7.88 5.36
N SER A 34 11.90 -7.72 4.83
CA SER A 34 12.74 -6.53 5.07
C SER A 34 12.17 -5.23 4.51
N VAL A 35 11.32 -5.28 3.48
CA VAL A 35 10.60 -4.10 2.97
C VAL A 35 9.33 -3.90 3.79
N LEU A 36 8.58 -4.98 4.05
CA LEU A 36 7.35 -4.91 4.83
C LEU A 36 7.58 -4.45 6.27
N SER A 37 8.75 -4.74 6.87
CA SER A 37 9.10 -4.29 8.20
C SER A 37 9.13 -2.77 8.33
N TYR A 38 9.46 -2.02 7.27
CA TYR A 38 9.41 -0.54 7.31
C TYR A 38 8.00 -0.03 7.60
N TYR A 39 6.99 -0.68 7.03
CA TYR A 39 5.60 -0.34 7.30
C TYR A 39 5.26 -0.57 8.79
N TYR A 40 5.54 -1.76 9.31
CA TYR A 40 5.14 -2.12 10.67
C TYR A 40 5.95 -1.41 11.76
N ILE A 41 7.25 -1.12 11.53
CA ILE A 41 8.07 -0.30 12.43
C ILE A 41 7.51 1.13 12.55
N GLY A 42 6.93 1.66 11.46
CA GLY A 42 6.25 2.95 11.47
C GLY A 42 4.89 2.92 12.14
N SER A 43 4.03 1.98 11.71
CA SER A 43 2.60 2.00 12.03
C SER A 43 2.24 1.38 13.38
N VAL A 44 2.93 0.32 13.82
CA VAL A 44 2.59 -0.35 15.09
C VAL A 44 2.76 0.58 16.29
N PRO A 45 3.87 1.33 16.46
CA PRO A 45 4.03 2.24 17.58
C PRO A 45 2.95 3.32 17.64
N PHE A 46 2.58 3.89 16.49
CA PHE A 46 1.51 4.88 16.42
C PHE A 46 0.15 4.29 16.79
N VAL A 47 -0.21 3.13 16.25
CA VAL A 47 -1.50 2.48 16.58
C VAL A 47 -1.57 2.14 18.06
N LEU A 48 -0.50 1.59 18.65
CA LEU A 48 -0.46 1.31 20.08
C LEU A 48 -0.54 2.60 20.92
N GLY A 49 0.22 3.63 20.56
CA GLY A 49 0.16 4.94 21.22
C GLY A 49 -1.21 5.59 21.13
N PHE A 50 -1.88 5.48 19.97
CA PHE A 50 -3.25 5.94 19.78
C PHE A 50 -4.25 5.18 20.67
N LEU A 51 -4.13 3.86 20.74
CA LEU A 51 -5.01 3.03 21.58
C LEU A 51 -4.81 3.32 23.07
N TYR A 52 -3.57 3.52 23.49
CA TYR A 52 -3.25 3.95 24.85
C TYR A 52 -3.87 5.31 25.14
N PHE A 53 -3.61 6.32 24.28
CA PHE A 53 -4.17 7.66 24.40
C PHE A 53 -5.71 7.64 24.46
N TRP A 54 -6.35 6.89 23.57
CA TRP A 54 -7.80 6.75 23.52
C TRP A 54 -8.36 6.15 24.81
N SER A 55 -7.75 5.06 25.29
CA SER A 55 -8.18 4.39 26.53
C SER A 55 -8.00 5.27 27.76
N ASP A 56 -6.87 5.98 27.84
CA ASP A 56 -6.52 6.86 28.94
C ASP A 56 -7.45 8.09 28.98
N MET A 57 -7.61 8.80 27.87
CA MET A 57 -8.53 9.96 27.79
C MET A 57 -10.00 9.58 28.03
N SER A 58 -10.39 8.34 27.73
CA SER A 58 -11.76 7.87 27.95
C SER A 58 -12.06 7.47 29.41
N ARG A 59 -11.04 7.17 30.22
CA ARG A 59 -11.24 6.51 31.53
C ARG A 59 -10.50 7.16 32.70
N SER A 60 -9.43 7.90 32.45
CA SER A 60 -8.58 8.47 33.50
C SER A 60 -9.19 9.74 34.09
N ALA A 61 -9.26 9.80 35.42
CA ALA A 61 -9.68 11.01 36.14
C ALA A 61 -8.67 12.16 36.04
N PHE A 62 -7.41 11.86 35.71
CA PHE A 62 -6.32 12.83 35.58
C PHE A 62 -6.00 13.19 34.13
N ALA A 63 -6.78 12.68 33.16
CA ALA A 63 -6.56 12.86 31.72
C ALA A 63 -6.26 14.32 31.34
N PHE A 64 -6.98 15.27 31.93
CA PHE A 64 -6.80 16.69 31.66
C PHE A 64 -5.40 17.22 32.02
N GLN A 65 -4.73 16.66 33.04
CA GLN A 65 -3.44 17.15 33.52
C GLN A 65 -2.30 16.84 32.55
N HIS A 66 -2.37 15.71 31.84
CA HIS A 66 -1.33 15.26 30.90
C HIS A 66 -1.82 15.21 29.45
N ALA A 67 -3.03 15.72 29.15
CA ALA A 67 -3.61 15.71 27.81
C ALA A 67 -2.70 16.38 26.77
N ALA A 68 -2.09 17.52 27.12
CA ALA A 68 -1.19 18.24 26.22
C ALA A 68 0.07 17.43 25.87
N GLU A 69 0.71 16.83 26.88
CA GLU A 69 1.89 15.98 26.70
C GLU A 69 1.57 14.72 25.89
N ALA A 70 0.43 14.08 26.20
CA ALA A 70 -0.02 12.89 25.50
C ALA A 70 -0.38 13.18 24.04
N ALA A 71 -1.01 14.33 23.76
CA ALA A 71 -1.30 14.78 22.40
C ALA A 71 -0.03 15.13 21.60
N LEU A 72 0.96 15.75 22.24
CA LEU A 72 2.27 16.00 21.63
C LEU A 72 2.97 14.69 21.26
N SER A 73 2.98 13.73 22.19
CA SER A 73 3.55 12.40 21.98
C SER A 73 2.89 11.67 20.81
N LEU A 74 1.55 11.71 20.74
CA LEU A 74 0.79 11.12 19.65
C LEU A 74 1.07 11.81 18.30
N SER A 75 1.26 13.14 18.30
CA SER A 75 1.64 13.90 17.11
C SER A 75 3.03 13.51 16.61
N LEU A 76 4.00 13.31 17.50
CA LEU A 76 5.33 12.82 17.14
C LEU A 76 5.27 11.40 16.57
N LEU A 77 4.47 10.50 17.17
CA LEU A 77 4.23 9.16 16.65
C LEU A 77 3.55 9.16 15.28
N PHE A 78 2.66 10.12 15.02
CA PHE A 78 2.03 10.28 13.71
C PHE A 78 3.06 10.67 12.64
N ILE A 79 3.92 11.64 12.94
CA ILE A 79 5.02 12.06 12.04
C ILE A 79 5.94 10.87 11.78
N TRP A 80 6.35 10.16 12.84
CA TRP A 80 7.12 8.92 12.74
C TRP A 80 6.49 7.93 11.79
N MET A 81 5.21 7.58 11.99
CA MET A 81 4.48 6.65 11.13
C MET A 81 4.50 7.10 9.68
N LYS A 82 4.18 8.37 9.39
CA LYS A 82 4.11 8.87 8.01
C LYS A 82 5.47 8.86 7.30
N CYS A 83 6.56 9.18 8.01
CA CYS A 83 7.91 9.06 7.46
C CYS A 83 8.24 7.61 7.09
N TRP A 84 8.01 6.66 7.98
CA TRP A 84 8.27 5.23 7.73
C TRP A 84 7.40 4.66 6.61
N GLN A 85 6.14 5.07 6.51
CA GLN A 85 5.28 4.69 5.41
C GLN A 85 5.77 5.22 4.06
N SER A 86 6.37 6.42 4.04
CA SER A 86 6.98 6.94 2.82
C SER A 86 8.22 6.15 2.42
N LEU A 87 9.08 5.80 3.39
CA LEU A 87 10.22 4.91 3.16
C LEU A 87 9.78 3.53 2.66
N PHE A 88 8.68 2.98 3.20
CA PHE A 88 8.05 1.76 2.69
C PHE A 88 7.66 1.89 1.21
N CYS A 89 6.96 2.97 0.83
CA CYS A 89 6.57 3.22 -0.57
C CYS A 89 7.79 3.37 -1.49
N ARG A 90 8.88 4.02 -1.04
CA ARG A 90 10.13 4.14 -1.79
C ARG A 90 10.81 2.78 -1.99
N ARG A 91 10.90 1.97 -0.94
CA ARG A 91 11.49 0.62 -0.99
C ARG A 91 10.65 -0.30 -1.89
N LEU A 92 9.34 -0.22 -1.80
CA LEU A 92 8.40 -0.97 -2.63
C LEU A 92 8.55 -0.59 -4.11
N SER A 93 8.61 0.71 -4.41
CA SER A 93 8.88 1.20 -5.77
C SER A 93 10.21 0.71 -6.31
N ALA A 94 11.28 0.74 -5.52
CA ALA A 94 12.58 0.24 -5.96
C ALA A 94 12.60 -1.27 -6.18
N PHE A 95 11.87 -2.03 -5.35
CA PHE A 95 11.68 -3.47 -5.54
C PHE A 95 10.98 -3.78 -6.87
N MET A 96 9.96 -3.00 -7.25
CA MET A 96 9.29 -3.13 -8.55
C MET A 96 10.24 -2.90 -9.73
N HIS A 97 11.10 -1.87 -9.64
CA HIS A 97 12.03 -1.51 -10.71
C HIS A 97 13.31 -2.34 -10.74
N ARG A 98 13.52 -3.22 -9.75
CA ARG A 98 14.81 -3.90 -9.48
C ARG A 98 15.98 -2.91 -9.38
N SER A 99 15.70 -1.73 -8.84
CA SER A 99 16.68 -0.67 -8.68
C SER A 99 17.29 -0.72 -7.29
N GLU A 100 18.57 -0.38 -7.19
CA GLU A 100 19.23 -0.25 -5.89
C GLU A 100 18.69 0.96 -5.12
N VAL A 101 18.29 0.74 -3.88
CA VAL A 101 17.82 1.81 -3.00
C VAL A 101 19.03 2.46 -2.35
N GLN A 102 19.35 3.68 -2.78
CA GLN A 102 20.30 4.51 -2.06
C GLN A 102 19.73 4.86 -0.68
N LEU A 103 20.54 4.71 0.37
CA LEU A 103 20.19 5.12 1.73
C LEU A 103 19.90 6.62 1.75
N PRO A 104 18.81 7.06 2.40
CA PRO A 104 18.49 8.48 2.51
C PRO A 104 19.56 9.19 3.35
N SER A 105 19.99 10.36 2.90
CA SER A 105 20.83 11.26 3.70
C SER A 105 20.03 11.84 4.87
N VAL A 106 20.71 12.35 5.90
CA VAL A 106 20.06 13.07 7.02
C VAL A 106 19.21 14.24 6.51
N LYS A 107 19.70 14.95 5.48
CA LYS A 107 18.94 16.04 4.84
C LYS A 107 17.65 15.54 4.21
N ASP A 108 17.69 14.37 3.57
CA ASP A 108 16.53 13.75 2.92
C ASP A 108 15.49 13.35 3.98
N ILE A 109 15.94 12.79 5.10
CA ILE A 109 15.06 12.43 6.23
C ILE A 109 14.36 13.66 6.81
N VAL A 110 15.09 14.77 7.01
CA VAL A 110 14.50 16.01 7.52
C VAL A 110 13.50 16.59 6.52
N HIS A 111 13.86 16.66 5.23
CA HIS A 111 12.95 17.14 4.19
C HIS A 111 11.70 16.28 4.08
N LEU A 112 11.87 14.96 4.15
CA LEU A 112 10.78 13.99 4.19
C LEU A 112 9.86 14.26 5.39
N ALA A 113 10.42 14.42 6.59
CA ALA A 113 9.63 14.69 7.79
C ALA A 113 8.83 16.00 7.68
N VAL A 114 9.45 17.06 7.17
CA VAL A 114 8.76 18.35 6.95
C VAL A 114 7.64 18.19 5.92
N SER A 115 7.88 17.50 4.80
CA SER A 115 6.87 17.30 3.75
C SER A 115 5.69 16.46 4.21
N GLN A 116 5.95 15.36 4.91
CA GLN A 116 4.91 14.52 5.45
C GLN A 116 4.13 15.27 6.54
N THR A 117 4.78 16.03 7.41
CA THR A 117 4.09 16.77 8.47
C THR A 117 3.19 17.88 7.91
N ALA A 118 3.73 18.72 7.01
CA ALA A 118 3.00 19.85 6.45
C ALA A 118 1.81 19.40 5.60
N LEU A 119 1.98 18.37 4.79
CA LEU A 119 0.92 17.89 3.91
C LEU A 119 -0.04 16.95 4.63
N GLN A 120 0.44 15.90 5.32
CA GLN A 120 -0.44 14.86 5.91
C GLN A 120 -1.30 15.37 7.06
N SER A 121 -0.87 16.39 7.82
CA SER A 121 -1.64 16.96 8.93
C SER A 121 -3.00 17.49 8.49
N SER A 122 -3.05 18.14 7.31
CA SER A 122 -4.32 18.62 6.73
C SER A 122 -5.32 17.49 6.43
N GLY A 123 -4.85 16.24 6.33
CA GLY A 123 -5.68 15.06 6.05
C GLY A 123 -6.68 14.76 7.16
N PHE A 124 -6.38 15.12 8.41
CA PHE A 124 -7.32 14.95 9.52
C PHE A 124 -8.59 15.81 9.38
N ILE A 125 -8.52 16.90 8.62
CA ILE A 125 -9.67 17.80 8.39
C ILE A 125 -10.27 17.51 7.01
N LEU A 126 -9.42 17.40 5.98
CA LEU A 126 -9.87 17.30 4.60
C LEU A 126 -10.47 15.92 4.27
N LEU A 127 -9.98 14.81 4.85
CA LEU A 127 -10.55 13.49 4.57
C LEU A 127 -11.97 13.33 5.13
N PRO A 128 -12.27 13.69 6.40
CA PRO A 128 -13.65 13.65 6.90
C PRO A 128 -14.59 14.55 6.10
N LEU A 129 -14.15 15.77 5.74
CA LEU A 129 -14.95 16.69 4.94
C LEU A 129 -15.23 16.14 3.53
N ALA A 130 -14.22 15.54 2.92
CA ALA A 130 -14.36 14.91 1.61
C ALA A 130 -15.25 13.67 1.66
N PHE A 131 -15.21 12.91 2.75
CA PHE A 131 -16.09 11.75 2.99
C PHE A 131 -17.55 12.18 3.12
N LEU A 132 -17.84 13.23 3.91
CA LEU A 132 -19.19 13.77 4.08
C LEU A 132 -19.79 14.30 2.77
N THR A 133 -18.95 14.85 1.89
CA THR A 133 -19.38 15.34 0.58
C THR A 133 -19.42 14.26 -0.50
N ALA A 134 -18.97 13.03 -0.18
CA ALA A 134 -18.88 11.81 -1.00
C ALA A 134 -18.10 11.94 -2.31
N LEU A 135 -18.49 12.89 -3.16
CA LEU A 135 -17.88 13.19 -4.46
C LEU A 135 -16.36 13.34 -4.33
N PRO A 136 -15.78 14.35 -3.64
CA PRO A 136 -14.33 14.57 -3.68
C PRO A 136 -13.49 13.50 -2.94
N PHE A 137 -14.11 12.56 -2.22
CA PHE A 137 -13.40 11.64 -1.32
C PHE A 137 -12.28 10.86 -2.02
N ALA A 138 -12.57 10.21 -3.15
CA ALA A 138 -11.58 9.37 -3.81
C ALA A 138 -10.35 10.17 -4.28
N TRP A 139 -10.54 11.41 -4.72
CA TRP A 139 -9.47 12.29 -5.16
C TRP A 139 -8.60 12.76 -4.00
N VAL A 140 -9.23 13.21 -2.92
CA VAL A 140 -8.52 13.66 -1.71
C VAL A 140 -7.77 12.49 -1.09
N TYR A 141 -8.39 11.31 -1.04
CA TYR A 141 -7.75 10.08 -0.58
C TYR A 141 -6.52 9.72 -1.42
N ALA A 142 -6.66 9.72 -2.75
CA ALA A 142 -5.56 9.48 -3.67
C ALA A 142 -4.41 10.47 -3.49
N PHE A 143 -4.73 11.76 -3.31
CA PHE A 143 -3.73 12.78 -3.06
C PHE A 143 -2.87 12.45 -1.84
N TYR A 144 -3.47 12.11 -0.69
CA TYR A 144 -2.70 11.79 0.53
C TYR A 144 -1.87 10.50 0.42
N GLN A 145 -2.37 9.51 -0.34
CA GLN A 145 -1.59 8.31 -0.61
C GLN A 145 -0.38 8.63 -1.51
N ASN A 146 -0.58 9.45 -2.55
CA ASN A 146 0.49 9.89 -3.44
C ASN A 146 1.55 10.76 -2.74
N VAL A 147 1.15 11.58 -1.76
CA VAL A 147 2.09 12.35 -0.92
C VAL A 147 3.07 11.43 -0.18
N SER A 148 2.62 10.23 0.23
CA SER A 148 3.50 9.25 0.86
C SER A 148 4.58 8.75 -0.11
N LEU A 149 4.30 8.74 -1.42
CA LEU A 149 5.25 8.30 -2.44
C LEU A 149 6.20 9.43 -2.87
N TYR A 150 5.68 10.64 -3.12
CA TYR A 150 6.43 11.74 -3.71
C TYR A 150 7.07 12.72 -2.71
N GLY A 151 6.82 12.57 -1.41
CA GLY A 151 7.44 13.44 -0.39
C GLY A 151 8.95 13.30 -0.27
N ASP A 152 9.54 12.27 -0.88
CA ASP A 152 10.97 11.93 -0.83
C ASP A 152 11.71 12.19 -2.16
N ASP A 153 11.07 12.88 -3.10
CA ASP A 153 11.68 13.09 -4.41
C ASP A 153 12.88 14.04 -4.33
N LYS A 154 14.02 13.61 -4.89
CA LYS A 154 15.31 14.32 -4.78
C LYS A 154 15.33 15.68 -5.50
N SER A 155 14.35 15.96 -6.35
CA SER A 155 14.35 17.10 -7.27
C SER A 155 13.82 18.42 -6.71
N GLY A 156 13.05 18.47 -5.62
CA GLY A 156 12.71 19.79 -5.06
C GLY A 156 11.48 19.89 -4.15
N THR A 157 11.58 20.89 -3.27
CA THR A 157 10.54 21.70 -2.61
C THR A 157 9.15 21.08 -2.40
N LEU A 158 8.57 21.24 -1.21
CA LEU A 158 7.17 20.89 -0.85
C LEU A 158 6.11 21.14 -1.94
N ARG A 159 6.26 22.23 -2.69
CA ARG A 159 5.37 22.61 -3.81
C ARG A 159 5.36 21.59 -4.94
N GLU A 160 6.49 20.98 -5.25
CA GLU A 160 6.63 20.01 -6.32
C GLU A 160 6.02 18.67 -5.92
N ALA A 161 6.29 18.21 -4.69
CA ALA A 161 5.62 17.04 -4.09
C ALA A 161 4.09 17.21 -4.07
N TYR A 162 3.60 18.39 -3.68
CA TYR A 162 2.17 18.72 -3.75
C TYR A 162 1.62 18.64 -5.17
N LYS A 163 2.28 19.33 -6.12
CA LYS A 163 1.83 19.41 -7.52
C LYS A 163 1.82 18.03 -8.18
N ARG A 164 2.86 17.21 -7.98
CA ARG A 164 2.97 15.85 -8.54
C ARG A 164 1.91 14.93 -7.93
N SER A 165 1.71 14.98 -6.61
CA SER A 165 0.68 14.20 -5.92
C SER A 165 -0.73 14.53 -6.43
N LEU A 166 -1.02 15.82 -6.63
CA LEU A 166 -2.30 16.29 -7.17
C LEU A 166 -2.49 15.88 -8.63
N GLN A 167 -1.47 16.06 -9.48
CA GLN A 167 -1.54 15.64 -10.88
C GLN A 167 -1.85 14.15 -11.01
N GLN A 168 -1.22 13.31 -10.20
CA GLN A 168 -1.44 11.87 -10.21
C GLN A 168 -2.77 11.46 -9.57
N ALA A 169 -3.25 12.19 -8.56
CA ALA A 169 -4.57 11.93 -7.96
C ALA A 169 -5.72 12.14 -8.96
N LEU A 170 -5.52 13.01 -9.96
CA LEU A 170 -6.49 13.32 -11.02
C LEU A 170 -6.39 12.37 -12.22
N VAL A 171 -5.42 11.45 -12.25
CA VAL A 171 -5.30 10.43 -13.30
C VAL A 171 -6.35 9.33 -13.08
N ALA A 172 -7.08 9.00 -14.16
CA ALA A 172 -8.11 7.95 -14.21
C ALA A 172 -9.08 7.94 -13.00
N PRO A 173 -9.90 9.00 -12.78
CA PRO A 173 -10.78 9.09 -11.62
C PRO A 173 -11.77 7.93 -11.46
N ARG A 174 -12.36 7.45 -12.56
CA ARG A 174 -13.31 6.33 -12.51
C ARG A 174 -12.65 5.07 -11.93
N GLN A 175 -11.46 4.72 -12.41
CA GLN A 175 -10.70 3.59 -11.91
C GLN A 175 -10.40 3.74 -10.41
N ASN A 176 -9.99 4.93 -9.95
CA ASN A 176 -9.76 5.23 -8.54
C ASN A 176 -11.00 4.96 -7.66
N HIS A 177 -12.18 5.40 -8.10
CA HIS A 177 -13.41 5.20 -7.33
C HIS A 177 -13.75 3.71 -7.19
N PHE A 178 -13.66 2.94 -8.27
CA PHE A 178 -13.90 1.49 -8.21
C PHE A 178 -12.87 0.75 -7.37
N ILE A 179 -11.58 1.12 -7.50
CA ILE A 179 -10.52 0.57 -6.65
C ILE A 179 -10.83 0.84 -5.17
N LEU A 180 -11.14 2.10 -4.83
CA LEU A 180 -11.41 2.48 -3.45
C LEU A 180 -12.68 1.82 -2.91
N LEU A 181 -13.71 1.66 -3.75
CA LEU A 181 -14.93 0.93 -3.39
C LEU A 181 -14.62 -0.53 -3.04
N ILE A 182 -13.86 -1.23 -3.89
CA ILE A 182 -13.48 -2.63 -3.65
C ILE A 182 -12.62 -2.75 -2.39
N LEU A 183 -11.63 -1.87 -2.22
CA LEU A 183 -10.78 -1.87 -1.03
C LEU A 183 -11.57 -1.53 0.25
N CYS A 184 -12.59 -0.67 0.16
CA CYS A 184 -13.50 -0.36 1.26
C CYS A 184 -14.35 -1.58 1.64
N VAL A 185 -14.96 -2.25 0.67
CA VAL A 185 -15.72 -3.49 0.91
C VAL A 185 -14.83 -4.58 1.49
N PHE A 186 -13.62 -4.77 0.94
CA PHE A 186 -12.64 -5.70 1.48
C PHE A 186 -12.26 -5.35 2.92
N GLY A 187 -11.93 -4.09 3.19
CA GLY A 187 -11.58 -3.61 4.53
C GLY A 187 -12.72 -3.78 5.53
N PHE A 188 -13.98 -3.58 5.11
CA PHE A 188 -15.16 -3.83 5.93
C PHE A 188 -15.27 -5.31 6.33
N PHE A 189 -15.06 -6.24 5.39
CA PHE A 189 -15.06 -7.67 5.72
C PHE A 189 -13.88 -8.06 6.62
N VAL A 190 -12.68 -7.51 6.40
CA VAL A 190 -11.55 -7.72 7.32
C VAL A 190 -11.90 -7.22 8.71
N PHE A 191 -12.50 -6.02 8.81
CA PHE A 191 -12.98 -5.47 10.07
C PHE A 191 -13.98 -6.38 10.77
N LEU A 192 -15.03 -6.83 10.06
CA LEU A 192 -16.02 -7.74 10.64
C LEU A 192 -15.38 -9.04 11.12
N ASN A 193 -14.44 -9.62 10.35
CA ASN A 193 -13.73 -10.83 10.76
C ASN A 193 -12.92 -10.60 12.03
N ILE A 194 -12.16 -9.51 12.12
CA ILE A 194 -11.38 -9.16 13.32
C ILE A 194 -12.31 -8.89 14.51
N TRP A 195 -13.36 -8.10 14.30
CA TRP A 195 -14.34 -7.72 15.32
C TRP A 195 -15.12 -8.93 15.86
N LEU A 196 -15.43 -9.93 15.03
CA LEU A 196 -16.05 -11.17 15.51
C LEU A 196 -15.03 -12.12 16.13
N PHE A 197 -13.84 -12.23 15.54
CA PHE A 197 -12.78 -13.10 16.05
C PHE A 197 -12.34 -12.70 17.47
N MET A 198 -12.09 -11.41 17.70
CA MET A 198 -11.73 -10.89 19.02
C MET A 198 -12.82 -11.15 20.07
N TYR A 199 -14.09 -11.16 19.66
CA TYR A 199 -15.21 -11.48 20.56
C TYR A 199 -15.23 -12.97 20.89
N GLN A 200 -14.95 -13.84 19.91
CA GLN A 200 -15.07 -15.29 20.05
C GLN A 200 -13.89 -15.91 20.81
N VAL A 201 -12.68 -15.36 20.69
CA VAL A 201 -11.46 -15.88 21.33
C VAL A 201 -11.60 -16.07 22.85
N PRO A 202 -12.10 -15.08 23.63
CA PRO A 202 -12.33 -15.25 25.07
C PRO A 202 -13.28 -16.40 25.43
N TYR A 203 -14.28 -16.69 24.59
CA TYR A 203 -15.21 -17.81 24.81
C TYR A 203 -14.56 -19.17 24.52
N LEU A 204 -13.70 -19.24 23.49
CA LEU A 204 -12.90 -20.44 23.23
C LEU A 204 -11.94 -20.72 24.38
N ILE A 205 -11.28 -19.68 24.91
CA ILE A 205 -10.41 -19.79 26.08
C ILE A 205 -11.23 -20.24 27.30
N LYS A 206 -12.42 -19.67 27.53
CA LYS A 206 -13.30 -20.12 28.63
C LYS A 206 -13.73 -21.58 28.47
N MET A 207 -14.00 -22.04 27.25
CA MET A 207 -14.37 -23.43 26.97
C MET A 207 -13.22 -24.41 27.30
N ILE A 208 -11.98 -24.04 26.95
CA ILE A 208 -10.80 -24.90 27.14
C ILE A 208 -10.28 -24.83 28.58
N SER A 209 -10.20 -23.63 29.15
CA SER A 209 -9.56 -23.39 30.46
C SER A 209 -10.54 -23.37 31.63
N GLY A 210 -11.85 -23.27 31.38
CA GLY A 210 -12.88 -23.10 32.41
C GLY A 210 -12.88 -21.73 33.12
N THR A 211 -11.86 -20.90 32.89
CA THR A 211 -11.70 -19.60 33.54
C THR A 211 -12.55 -18.53 32.88
N GLU A 212 -13.31 -17.79 33.68
CA GLU A 212 -14.04 -16.63 33.18
C GLU A 212 -13.14 -15.40 33.04
N THR A 213 -13.26 -14.72 31.92
CA THR A 213 -12.63 -13.42 31.66
C THR A 213 -13.64 -12.29 31.80
N MET A 214 -13.15 -11.05 31.98
CA MET A 214 -14.01 -9.85 31.96
C MET A 214 -14.86 -9.77 30.69
N PHE A 215 -14.33 -10.20 29.54
CA PHE A 215 -15.04 -10.26 28.25
C PHE A 215 -16.21 -11.25 28.27
N THR A 216 -16.00 -12.45 28.83
CA THR A 216 -17.07 -13.47 28.92
C THR A 216 -18.14 -13.13 29.94
N ARG A 217 -17.83 -12.30 30.94
CA ARG A 217 -18.81 -11.82 31.93
C ARG A 217 -19.65 -10.66 31.40
N ALA A 218 -19.01 -9.72 30.70
CA ALA A 218 -19.69 -8.57 30.10
C ALA A 218 -20.60 -8.97 28.92
N GLY A 219 -20.34 -10.10 28.28
CA GLY A 219 -21.16 -10.62 27.19
C GLY A 219 -21.21 -9.65 26.01
N TRP A 220 -22.41 -9.47 25.43
CA TRP A 220 -22.67 -8.59 24.28
C TRP A 220 -22.34 -7.12 24.53
N THR A 221 -22.35 -6.65 25.78
CA THR A 221 -22.03 -5.24 26.10
C THR A 221 -20.59 -4.87 25.76
N THR A 222 -19.68 -5.86 25.71
CA THR A 222 -18.29 -5.70 25.25
C THR A 222 -18.22 -5.09 23.86
N LEU A 223 -19.12 -5.48 22.96
CA LEU A 223 -19.11 -5.09 21.55
C LEU A 223 -19.34 -3.57 21.36
N PHE A 224 -19.96 -2.92 22.34
CA PHE A 224 -20.25 -1.49 22.34
C PHE A 224 -19.17 -0.66 23.04
N ASN A 225 -18.12 -1.30 23.55
CA ASN A 225 -17.02 -0.59 24.18
C ASN A 225 -16.19 0.16 23.11
N THR A 226 -15.92 1.44 23.35
CA THR A 226 -15.17 2.28 22.39
C THR A 226 -13.73 1.80 22.21
N THR A 227 -13.09 1.28 23.25
CA THR A 227 -11.75 0.67 23.17
C THR A 227 -11.79 -0.62 22.34
N TYR A 228 -12.83 -1.44 22.46
CA TYR A 228 -13.00 -2.65 21.65
C TYR A 228 -13.08 -2.31 20.15
N LEU A 229 -13.90 -1.30 19.82
CA LEU A 229 -14.01 -0.79 18.46
C LEU A 229 -12.69 -0.21 17.97
N ALA A 230 -12.01 0.61 18.79
CA ALA A 230 -10.73 1.22 18.44
C ALA A 230 -9.65 0.18 18.14
N VAL A 231 -9.53 -0.88 18.95
CA VAL A 231 -8.58 -1.98 18.70
C VAL A 231 -8.93 -2.70 17.40
N SER A 232 -10.21 -3.03 17.18
CA SER A 232 -10.65 -3.70 15.95
C SER A 232 -10.33 -2.88 14.70
N CYS A 233 -10.56 -1.56 14.75
CA CYS A 233 -10.18 -0.62 13.70
C CYS A 233 -8.66 -0.53 13.52
N GLY A 234 -7.89 -0.46 14.60
CA GLY A 234 -6.43 -0.39 14.56
C GLY A 234 -5.78 -1.63 13.93
N VAL A 235 -6.26 -2.82 14.28
CA VAL A 235 -5.79 -4.08 13.67
C VAL A 235 -6.19 -4.15 12.21
N THR A 236 -7.43 -3.79 11.87
CA THR A 236 -7.89 -3.73 10.47
C THR A 236 -7.02 -2.79 9.65
N TYR A 237 -6.72 -1.61 10.18
CA TYR A 237 -5.86 -0.63 9.56
C TYR A 237 -4.47 -1.23 9.24
N LEU A 238 -3.83 -1.89 10.20
CA LEU A 238 -2.51 -2.52 10.02
C LEU A 238 -2.49 -3.66 8.99
N LEU A 239 -3.64 -4.30 8.74
CA LEU A 239 -3.77 -5.37 7.75
C LEU A 239 -4.07 -4.84 6.34
N VAL A 240 -4.90 -3.81 6.23
CA VAL A 240 -5.43 -3.33 4.95
C VAL A 240 -4.57 -2.24 4.32
N ASP A 241 -4.01 -1.33 5.13
CA ASP A 241 -3.27 -0.17 4.63
C ASP A 241 -1.97 -0.50 3.85
N PRO A 242 -1.20 -1.58 4.14
CA PRO A 242 -0.11 -2.01 3.25
C PRO A 242 -0.57 -2.32 1.83
N LEU A 243 -1.73 -2.96 1.68
CA LEU A 243 -2.32 -3.27 0.37
C LEU A 243 -2.74 -1.98 -0.34
N ILE A 244 -3.40 -1.07 0.38
CA ILE A 244 -3.79 0.24 -0.17
C ILE A 244 -2.56 0.97 -0.70
N LYS A 245 -1.48 1.08 0.10
CA LYS A 245 -0.24 1.75 -0.32
C LYS A 245 0.39 1.09 -1.54
N THR A 246 0.34 -0.23 -1.62
CA THR A 246 0.82 -0.97 -2.80
C THR A 246 0.01 -0.63 -4.04
N VAL A 247 -1.32 -0.60 -3.95
CA VAL A 247 -2.21 -0.19 -5.03
C VAL A 247 -1.91 1.25 -5.50
N TYR A 248 -1.77 2.20 -4.58
CA TYR A 248 -1.49 3.59 -4.94
C TYR A 248 -0.07 3.79 -5.50
N THR A 249 0.90 2.98 -5.05
CA THR A 249 2.25 2.95 -5.62
C THR A 249 2.23 2.49 -7.07
N LEU A 250 1.52 1.39 -7.38
CA LEU A 250 1.31 0.91 -8.75
C LEU A 250 0.58 1.93 -9.62
N ARG A 251 -0.47 2.56 -9.09
CA ARG A 251 -1.21 3.60 -9.83
C ARG A 251 -0.33 4.80 -10.20
N CYS A 252 0.50 5.25 -9.27
CA CYS A 252 1.49 6.29 -9.52
C CYS A 252 2.51 5.87 -10.58
N TYR A 253 3.00 4.62 -10.49
CA TYR A 253 3.92 4.06 -11.47
C TYR A 253 3.33 4.02 -12.89
N TYR A 254 2.11 3.49 -13.04
CA TYR A 254 1.43 3.46 -14.34
C TYR A 254 1.13 4.87 -14.85
N GLY A 255 0.68 5.77 -13.97
CA GLY A 255 0.44 7.17 -14.31
C GLY A 255 1.69 7.91 -14.81
N GLU A 256 2.88 7.52 -14.36
CA GLU A 256 4.16 8.07 -14.84
C GLU A 256 4.67 7.42 -16.10
N SER A 257 4.54 6.09 -16.19
CA SER A 257 4.95 5.30 -17.35
C SER A 257 4.25 5.76 -18.64
N VAL A 258 3.05 6.32 -18.52
CA VAL A 258 2.29 6.92 -19.63
C VAL A 258 2.94 8.17 -20.21
N ARG A 259 3.68 8.92 -19.37
CA ARG A 259 4.42 10.12 -19.79
C ARG A 259 5.84 9.78 -20.21
N THR A 260 6.49 8.81 -19.58
CA THR A 260 7.91 8.49 -19.80
C THR A 260 8.15 7.39 -20.85
N GLY A 261 7.15 6.57 -21.16
CA GLY A 261 7.27 5.43 -22.07
C GLY A 261 8.11 4.28 -21.50
N GLU A 262 8.37 4.26 -20.19
CA GLU A 262 9.19 3.21 -19.54
C GLU A 262 8.53 1.83 -19.55
N ASP A 263 7.20 1.77 -19.56
CA ASP A 263 6.44 0.52 -19.70
C ASP A 263 6.80 -0.22 -21.01
N LEU A 264 6.97 0.51 -22.12
CA LEU A 264 7.45 -0.08 -23.38
C LEU A 264 8.86 -0.68 -23.26
N LYS A 265 9.75 -0.05 -22.47
CA LYS A 265 11.11 -0.55 -22.26
C LYS A 265 11.10 -1.85 -21.44
N VAL A 266 10.28 -1.93 -20.40
CA VAL A 266 10.15 -3.14 -19.57
C VAL A 266 9.59 -4.31 -20.40
N GLN A 267 8.57 -4.05 -21.22
CA GLN A 267 8.03 -5.06 -22.15
C GLN A 267 9.08 -5.48 -23.19
N LEU A 268 9.84 -4.54 -23.78
CA LEU A 268 10.94 -4.85 -24.70
C LEU A 268 12.03 -5.73 -24.07
N PHE A 269 12.38 -5.51 -22.79
CA PHE A 269 13.35 -6.35 -22.09
C PHE A 269 12.82 -7.76 -21.78
N GLN A 270 11.51 -7.91 -21.54
CA GLN A 270 10.88 -9.22 -21.37
C GLN A 270 10.81 -9.99 -22.70
N PHE A 271 10.41 -9.33 -23.79
CA PHE A 271 10.42 -9.92 -25.12
C PHE A 271 11.83 -10.29 -25.60
N SER A 272 12.85 -9.48 -25.29
CA SER A 272 14.27 -9.77 -25.56
C SER A 272 14.75 -11.07 -24.90
N LYS A 273 14.32 -11.37 -23.67
CA LYS A 273 14.64 -12.64 -23.00
C LYS A 273 13.88 -13.82 -23.62
N SER A 274 12.62 -13.63 -23.97
CA SER A 274 11.82 -14.66 -24.65
C SER A 274 12.39 -14.99 -26.04
N PHE A 275 12.85 -13.98 -26.78
CA PHE A 275 13.48 -14.14 -28.09
C PHE A 275 14.82 -14.90 -28.00
N LYS A 276 15.64 -14.64 -26.98
CA LYS A 276 16.88 -15.39 -26.73
C LYS A 276 16.64 -16.84 -26.32
N ALA A 277 15.57 -17.12 -25.56
CA ALA A 277 15.20 -18.49 -25.20
C ALA A 277 14.69 -19.27 -26.41
N VAL A 278 13.87 -18.64 -27.26
CA VAL A 278 13.35 -19.23 -28.50
C VAL A 278 14.46 -19.45 -29.53
N SER A 279 15.42 -18.52 -29.67
CA SER A 279 16.54 -18.69 -30.58
C SER A 279 17.50 -19.79 -30.12
N ALA A 280 17.75 -19.93 -28.81
CA ALA A 280 18.56 -21.01 -28.26
C ALA A 280 17.90 -22.39 -28.47
N LEU A 281 16.57 -22.48 -28.31
CA LEU A 281 15.82 -23.72 -28.54
C LEU A 281 15.82 -24.12 -30.02
N ALA A 282 15.68 -23.14 -30.93
CA ALA A 282 15.73 -23.38 -32.37
C ALA A 282 17.11 -23.86 -32.84
N VAL A 283 18.20 -23.27 -32.30
CA VAL A 283 19.57 -23.73 -32.59
C VAL A 283 19.80 -25.15 -32.05
N PHE A 284 19.31 -25.45 -30.85
CA PHE A 284 19.42 -26.79 -30.25
C PHE A 284 18.68 -27.86 -31.05
N LEU A 285 17.48 -27.55 -31.56
CA LEU A 285 16.70 -28.44 -32.43
C LEU A 285 17.35 -28.65 -33.81
N CYS A 286 17.97 -27.62 -34.39
CA CYS A 286 18.71 -27.76 -35.64
C CYS A 286 19.96 -28.63 -35.50
N VAL A 287 20.67 -28.54 -34.36
CA VAL A 287 21.85 -29.38 -34.06
C VAL A 287 21.46 -30.84 -33.78
N LEU A 288 20.29 -31.08 -33.18
CA LEU A 288 19.76 -32.44 -33.01
C LEU A 288 19.23 -33.04 -34.33
N GLY A 289 18.61 -32.21 -35.18
CA GLY A 289 18.14 -32.63 -36.50
C GLY A 289 19.26 -33.05 -37.46
N SER A 290 20.42 -32.39 -37.38
CA SER A 290 21.61 -32.80 -38.16
C SER A 290 22.25 -34.08 -37.62
N ALA A 291 22.11 -34.40 -36.32
CA ALA A 291 22.58 -35.67 -35.76
C ALA A 291 21.73 -36.87 -36.22
N PHE A 292 20.41 -36.70 -36.35
CA PHE A 292 19.49 -37.75 -36.80
C PHE A 292 19.58 -38.09 -38.29
N HIS A 293 20.17 -37.23 -39.12
CA HIS A 293 20.38 -37.52 -40.55
C HIS A 293 21.59 -38.42 -40.84
N SER A 294 22.32 -38.87 -39.81
CA SER A 294 23.57 -39.62 -39.95
C SER A 294 23.43 -41.15 -39.80
N TYR A 295 22.23 -41.70 -39.71
CA TYR A 295 22.05 -43.16 -39.66
C TYR A 295 22.09 -43.76 -41.07
N PRO A 296 23.10 -44.59 -41.43
CA PRO A 296 23.11 -45.28 -42.70
C PRO A 296 22.06 -46.39 -42.67
N THR A 297 21.16 -46.41 -43.64
CA THR A 297 20.34 -47.57 -43.95
C THR A 297 21.25 -48.60 -44.63
N ASP A 298 21.92 -49.43 -43.83
CA ASP A 298 22.53 -50.66 -44.34
C ASP A 298 21.43 -51.70 -44.59
N SER A 299 21.20 -52.04 -45.86
CA SER A 299 20.51 -53.26 -46.28
C SER A 299 21.52 -54.23 -46.87
N PRO A 300 21.76 -55.40 -46.26
CA PRO A 300 22.32 -56.54 -46.96
C PRO A 300 21.20 -57.45 -47.47
N ASP A 301 21.25 -57.71 -48.78
CA ASP A 301 20.69 -58.83 -49.57
C ASP A 301 19.38 -59.52 -49.13
#